data_AF-A0A6V7LZA3-F1
#
_entry.id   AF-A0A6V7LZA3-F1
#
_cell.length_a   1.000
_cell.length_b   1.000
_cell.length_c   1.000
_cell.angle_alpha   90.00
_cell.angle_beta   90.00
_cell.angle_gamma   90.00
#
_symmetry.space_group_name_H-M   'P 1'
#
loop_
_entity.id
_entity.type
_entity.pdbx_description
1 polymer ?
#
loop_
_entity_poly.entity_id
_entity_poly.type
_entity_poly.pdbx_seq_one_letter_code
_entity_poly.pdbx_strand_id
1 'polypeptide(L)' 'MGIPAICFSPMNKTPIKLHDHDEFLNKNIFLRGIEIYMSLISALANV' A
#
# COMPACT_ATOMS: atom_id res chain seq x y z
N MET A 1 16.32 -15.88 -11.83
CA MET A 1 15.44 -14.88 -11.18
C MET A 1 16.00 -13.49 -11.47
N GLY A 2 15.18 -12.58 -11.99
CA GLY A 2 15.57 -11.25 -12.47
C GLY A 2 14.36 -10.36 -12.77
N ILE A 3 13.25 -10.60 -12.05
CA ILE A 3 12.01 -9.84 -12.20
C ILE A 3 12.14 -8.57 -11.35
N PRO A 4 12.01 -7.37 -11.93
CA PRO A 4 11.98 -6.13 -11.16
C PRO A 4 10.82 -6.16 -10.16
N ALA A 5 11.08 -5.81 -8.90
CA ALA A 5 10.08 -5.82 -7.85
C ALA A 5 10.18 -4.56 -6.97
N ILE A 6 9.03 -4.12 -6.45
CA ILE A 6 8.92 -2.99 -5.54
C ILE A 6 8.07 -3.43 -4.34
N CYS A 7 8.57 -3.20 -3.12
CA CYS A 7 7.78 -3.34 -1.89
C CYS A 7 7.20 -1.98 -1.53
N PHE A 8 5.88 -1.85 -1.65
CA PHE A 8 5.17 -0.59 -1.43
C PHE A 8 3.92 -0.85 -0.60
N SER A 9 3.64 0.04 0.35
CA SER A 9 2.39 0.05 1.10
C SER A 9 1.91 1.51 1.24
N PRO A 10 0.70 1.86 0.79
CA PRO A 10 0.18 3.22 0.82
C PRO A 10 -0.33 3.61 2.22
N MET A 11 0.47 3.39 3.26
CA MET A 11 0.13 3.67 4.67
C MET A 11 0.77 4.98 5.13
N ASN A 12 0.59 6.05 4.36
CA ASN A 12 1.15 7.35 4.72
C ASN A 12 0.54 7.88 6.02
N LYS A 13 1.30 8.70 6.76
CA LYS A 13 0.88 9.31 8.02
C LYS A 13 0.37 8.30 9.08
N THR A 14 0.81 7.04 8.98
CA THR A 14 0.48 5.98 9.93
C THR A 14 1.72 5.65 10.76
N PRO A 15 1.62 5.56 12.10
CA PRO A 15 2.73 5.10 12.94
C PRO A 15 3.19 3.70 12.52
N ILE A 16 4.50 3.42 12.61
CA ILE A 16 5.02 2.07 12.36
C ILE A 16 4.72 1.23 13.61
N LYS A 17 3.71 0.38 13.50
CA LYS A 17 3.24 -0.51 14.58
C LYS A 17 3.12 -1.98 14.18
N LEU A 18 3.74 -2.37 13.07
CA LEU A 18 3.71 -3.77 12.63
C LEU A 18 4.21 -4.67 13.78
N HIS A 19 3.37 -5.62 14.22
CA HIS A 19 3.66 -6.52 15.33
C HIS A 19 3.84 -5.87 16.71
N ASP A 20 3.34 -4.65 16.92
CA ASP A 20 3.33 -3.98 18.23
C ASP A 20 1.89 -3.90 18.81
N HIS A 21 1.79 -3.51 20.07
CA HIS A 21 0.52 -3.30 20.76
C HIS A 21 -0.28 -2.16 20.11
N ASP A 22 -1.60 -2.38 20.05
CA ASP A 22 -2.54 -1.47 19.39
C ASP A 22 -2.13 -1.14 17.95
N GLU A 23 -1.73 -2.15 17.17
CA GLU A 23 -1.56 -2.04 15.72
C GLU A 23 -2.88 -1.59 15.08
N PHE A 24 -2.85 -0.49 14.33
CA PHE A 24 -4.03 0.05 13.67
C PHE A 24 -3.68 0.71 12.34
N LEU A 25 -4.70 0.87 11.50
CA LEU A 25 -4.65 1.70 10.30
C LEU A 25 -5.90 2.58 10.24
N ASN A 26 -5.73 3.86 9.92
CA ASN A 26 -6.87 4.75 9.74
C ASN A 26 -7.69 4.33 8.51
N LYS A 27 -9.02 4.21 8.67
CA LYS A 27 -9.92 3.76 7.59
C LYS A 27 -9.81 4.58 6.30
N ASN A 28 -9.57 5.89 6.39
CA ASN A 28 -9.46 6.75 5.22
C ASN A 28 -8.13 6.51 4.47
N ILE A 29 -7.06 6.17 5.20
CA ILE A 29 -5.77 5.78 4.60
C ILE A 29 -5.91 4.43 3.89
N PHE A 30 -6.59 3.47 4.52
CA PHE A 30 -6.88 2.18 3.89
C PHE A 30 -7.67 2.34 2.58
N LEU A 31 -8.78 3.10 2.61
CA LEU A 31 -9.59 3.34 1.41
C LEU A 31 -8.81 4.09 0.32
N ARG A 32 -8.00 5.09 0.68
CA ARG A 32 -7.10 5.76 -0.28
C ARG A 32 -6.07 4.81 -0.88
N GLY A 33 -5.60 3.83 -0.10
CA GLY A 33 -4.72 2.77 -0.58
C GLY A 33 -5.34 1.96 -1.72
N ILE A 34 -6.64 1.67 -1.65
CA ILE A 34 -7.39 0.99 -2.72
C ILE A 34 -7.35 1.82 -4.00
N GLU A 35 -7.66 3.11 -3.93
CA GLU A 35 -7.62 4.02 -5.09
C GLU A 35 -6.22 4.06 -5.74
N ILE A 36 -5.17 4.07 -4.92
CA ILE A 36 -3.78 4.04 -5.40
C ILE A 36 -3.50 2.73 -6.14
N TYR A 37 -3.84 1.57 -5.57
CA TYR A 37 -3.62 0.29 -6.24
C TYR A 37 -4.46 0.14 -7.52
N MET A 38 -5.69 0.66 -7.56
CA MET A 38 -6.48 0.69 -8.80
C MET A 38 -5.74 1.42 -9.92
N SER A 39 -5.12 2.57 -9.62
CA SER A 39 -4.31 3.31 -10.58
C SER A 39 -3.02 2.57 -10.95
N LEU A 40 -2.29 2.01 -9.96
CA LEU A 40 -1.03 1.30 -10.19
C LEU A 40 -1.23 0.05 -11.04
N ILE A 41 -2.23 -0.79 -10.71
CA ILE A 41 -2.51 -2.01 -11.46
C ILE A 41 -2.87 -1.65 -12.90
N SER A 42 -3.71 -0.64 -13.13
CA SER A 42 -4.06 -0.19 -14.47
C SER A 42 -2.84 0.31 -15.25
N ALA A 43 -1.93 1.05 -14.61
CA ALA A 43 -0.73 1.57 -15.27
C ALA A 43 0.31 0.47 -15.56
N LEU A 44 0.48 -0.49 -14.65
CA LEU A 44 1.50 -1.54 -14.75
C LEU A 44 1.06 -2.71 -15.65
N ALA A 45 -0.25 -3.00 -15.72
CA ALA A 45 -0.78 -4.11 -16.52
C ALA A 45 -1.20 -3.69 -17.94
N ASN A 46 -1.19 -2.41 -18.26
CA ASN A 46 -1.50 -1.92 -19.61
C ASN A 46 -0.26 -2.02 -20.52
N VAL A 47 -0.02 -3.24 -21.02
CA VAL A 47 1.06 -3.61 -21.95
C VAL A 47 0.56 -3.57 -23.39
#